data_AF-A0A537ZHE7-F1
#
_entry.id   AF-A0A537ZHE7-F1
#
_cell.length_a   1.000
_cell.length_b   1.000
_cell.length_c   1.000
_cell.angle_alpha   90.00
_cell.angle_beta   90.00
_cell.angle_gamma   90.00
#
_symmetry.space_group_name_H-M   'P 1'
#
loop_
_entity.id
_entity.type
_entity.pdbx_description
1 polymer ?
#
loop_
_entity_poly.entity_id
_entity_poly.type
_entity_poly.pdbx_seq_one_letter_code
_entity_poly.pdbx_strand_id
1 'polypeptide(L)'
;MLLDLLDSDLRIVLLTARPIRLLDVTREWLGRFAIRWDLLIMRDRTHGHLTSLDFKHASLDELREYGFELRLGIEDDRRNVAMLRAAGVPALYIHSGYYD
;
A
#
# COMPACT_ATOMS: atom_id res chain seq x y z
N MET A 1 -0.39 6.03 -17.65
CA MET A 1 0.19 6.33 -16.32
C MET A 1 1.22 5.24 -15.97
N LEU A 2 2.19 5.47 -15.08
CA LEU A 2 3.29 4.51 -14.77
C LEU A 2 2.77 3.08 -14.51
N LEU A 3 1.69 2.94 -13.76
CA LEU A 3 1.12 1.65 -13.38
C LEU A 3 0.52 0.87 -14.58
N ASP A 4 0.17 1.57 -15.66
CA ASP A 4 -0.33 0.93 -16.89
C ASP A 4 0.81 0.32 -17.72
N LEU A 5 2.07 0.67 -17.41
CA LEU A 5 3.26 0.10 -18.05
C LEU A 5 3.72 -1.19 -17.36
N LEU A 6 3.19 -1.49 -16.18
CA LEU A 6 3.47 -2.74 -15.48
C LEU A 6 2.77 -3.90 -16.18
N ASP A 7 3.40 -5.08 -16.16
CA ASP A 7 2.82 -6.32 -16.69
C ASP A 7 1.36 -6.49 -16.23
N SER A 8 0.47 -6.88 -17.14
CA SER A 8 -0.97 -7.03 -16.86
C SER A 8 -1.27 -8.10 -15.81
N ASP A 9 -0.37 -9.08 -15.65
CA ASP A 9 -0.54 -10.16 -14.69
C ASP A 9 -0.21 -9.73 -13.24
N LEU A 10 0.48 -8.59 -13.07
CA LEU A 10 0.72 -8.02 -11.76
C LEU A 10 -0.57 -7.44 -11.17
N ARG A 11 -0.86 -7.85 -9.94
CA ARG A 11 -1.91 -7.24 -9.12
C ARG A 11 -1.37 -6.03 -8.39
N ILE A 12 -2.08 -4.92 -8.49
CA ILE A 12 -1.72 -3.66 -7.85
C ILE A 12 -2.54 -3.51 -6.58
N VAL A 13 -1.88 -3.69 -5.44
CA VAL A 13 -2.46 -3.53 -4.10
C VAL A 13 -2.15 -2.13 -3.57
N LEU A 14 -3.20 -1.36 -3.30
CA LEU A 14 -3.10 -0.09 -2.59
C LEU A 14 -3.23 -0.35 -1.08
N LEU A 15 -2.13 -0.19 -0.35
CA LEU A 15 -2.10 -0.38 1.10
C LEU A 15 -1.97 0.96 1.81
N THR A 16 -3.03 1.40 2.49
CA THR A 16 -3.05 2.67 3.20
C THR A 16 -3.46 2.51 4.65
N ALA A 17 -2.74 3.22 5.51
CA ALA A 17 -3.06 3.29 6.91
C ALA A 17 -4.20 4.31 7.20
N ARG A 18 -4.81 4.90 6.17
CA ARG A 18 -6.00 5.75 6.31
C ARG A 18 -7.18 4.92 6.85
N PRO A 19 -8.01 5.50 7.73
CA PRO A 19 -9.12 4.78 8.32
C PRO A 19 -10.22 4.50 7.29
N ILE A 20 -10.89 3.34 7.41
CA ILE A 20 -11.91 2.85 6.48
C ILE A 20 -13.11 3.81 6.30
N ARG A 21 -13.36 4.71 7.27
CA ARG A 21 -14.35 5.79 7.14
C ARG A 21 -14.10 6.76 5.98
N LEU A 22 -12.92 6.73 5.37
CA LEU A 22 -12.55 7.53 4.20
C LEU A 22 -12.67 6.73 2.88
N LEU A 23 -13.24 5.53 2.90
CA LEU A 23 -13.32 4.66 1.72
C LEU A 23 -13.95 5.35 0.51
N ASP A 24 -15.12 5.99 0.69
CA ASP A 24 -15.87 6.57 -0.43
C ASP A 24 -15.08 7.70 -1.11
N VAL A 25 -14.51 8.63 -0.32
CA VAL A 25 -13.66 9.71 -0.87
C VAL A 25 -12.38 9.18 -1.51
N THR A 26 -11.78 8.12 -0.96
CA THR A 26 -10.63 7.46 -1.57
C THR A 26 -11.00 6.83 -2.93
N ARG A 27 -12.13 6.14 -3.02
CA ARG A 27 -12.61 5.53 -4.28
C ARG A 27 -12.98 6.56 -5.32
N GLU A 28 -13.65 7.65 -4.93
CA GLU A 28 -13.97 8.76 -5.83
C GLU A 28 -12.70 9.37 -6.42
N TRP A 29 -11.70 9.63 -5.59
CA TRP A 29 -10.40 10.14 -6.04
C TRP A 29 -9.72 9.16 -7.00
N LEU A 30 -9.64 7.87 -6.67
CA LEU A 30 -9.06 6.84 -7.55
C LEU A 30 -9.78 6.76 -8.90
N GLY A 31 -11.12 6.85 -8.89
CA GLY A 31 -11.95 6.86 -10.09
C GLY A 31 -11.70 8.07 -10.98
N ARG A 32 -11.56 9.26 -10.39
CA ARG A 32 -11.28 10.50 -11.13
C ARG A 32 -9.96 10.45 -11.89
N PHE A 33 -8.93 9.80 -11.34
CA PHE A 33 -7.61 9.69 -11.95
C PHE A 33 -7.41 8.40 -12.75
N ALA A 34 -8.46 7.56 -12.87
CA ALA A 34 -8.44 6.30 -13.62
C ALA A 34 -7.21 5.43 -13.31
N ILE A 35 -6.88 5.31 -12.02
CA ILE A 35 -5.69 4.58 -11.58
C ILE A 35 -5.97 3.07 -11.67
N ARG A 36 -5.07 2.30 -12.28
CA ARG A 36 -5.10 0.82 -12.23
C ARG A 36 -4.83 0.34 -10.80
N TRP A 37 -5.76 -0.42 -10.22
CA TRP A 37 -5.61 -1.11 -8.94
C TRP A 37 -6.55 -2.31 -8.86
N ASP A 38 -6.19 -3.32 -8.07
CA ASP A 38 -6.94 -4.58 -7.92
C ASP A 38 -7.49 -4.76 -6.50
N LEU A 39 -6.78 -4.23 -5.49
CA LEU A 39 -7.18 -4.32 -4.08
C LEU A 39 -6.83 -3.02 -3.34
N LEU A 40 -7.74 -2.56 -2.48
CA LEU A 40 -7.53 -1.43 -1.58
C LEU A 40 -7.64 -1.91 -0.13
N ILE A 41 -6.51 -1.95 0.57
CA ILE A 41 -6.43 -2.29 2.00
C ILE A 41 -6.39 -0.99 2.79
N MET A 42 -7.36 -0.82 3.68
CA MET A 42 -7.49 0.35 4.57
C MET A 42 -7.56 -0.09 6.02
N ARG A 43 -7.24 0.83 6.92
CA ARG A 43 -7.24 0.53 8.36
C ARG A 43 -8.67 0.48 8.92
N ASP A 44 -9.07 -0.68 9.42
CA ASP A 44 -10.33 -0.83 10.15
C ASP A 44 -10.36 -0.01 11.46
N ARG A 45 -11.56 0.26 11.97
CA ARG A 45 -11.77 0.96 13.25
C ARG A 45 -11.14 0.23 14.44
N THR A 46 -11.11 -1.10 14.44
CA THR A 46 -10.51 -1.91 15.52
C THR A 46 -8.98 -1.77 15.59
N HIS A 47 -8.35 -1.42 14.46
CA HIS A 47 -6.90 -1.24 14.34
C HIS A 47 -6.40 0.15 14.74
N GLY A 48 -7.23 0.97 15.41
CA GLY A 48 -6.85 2.32 15.85
C GLY A 48 -5.65 2.37 16.82
N HIS A 49 -5.35 1.25 17.47
CA HIS A 49 -4.21 1.10 18.38
C HIS A 49 -2.88 0.79 17.67
N LEU A 50 -2.92 0.38 16.39
CA LEU A 50 -1.71 0.04 15.62
C LEU A 50 -1.08 1.31 15.05
N THR A 51 0.26 1.34 14.98
CA THR A 51 0.93 2.38 14.19
C THR A 51 0.71 2.15 12.69
N SER A 52 1.01 3.14 11.85
CA SER A 52 0.99 2.93 10.40
C SER A 52 1.96 1.82 9.97
N LEU A 53 3.11 1.72 10.64
CA LEU A 53 4.14 0.75 10.32
C LEU A 53 3.66 -0.67 10.66
N ASP A 54 3.15 -0.86 11.88
CA ASP A 54 2.68 -2.18 12.36
C ASP A 54 1.50 -2.67 11.53
N PHE A 55 0.55 -1.79 11.24
CA PHE A 55 -0.59 -2.12 10.38
C PHE A 55 -0.13 -2.58 8.99
N LYS A 56 0.79 -1.84 8.36
CA LYS A 56 1.30 -2.20 7.04
C LYS A 56 2.09 -3.50 7.07
N HIS A 57 2.91 -3.73 8.10
CA HIS A 57 3.66 -4.98 8.26
C HIS A 57 2.71 -6.18 8.35
N ALA A 58 1.70 -6.11 9.23
CA ALA A 58 0.72 -7.18 9.36
C ALA A 58 -0.01 -7.45 8.03
N SER A 59 -0.38 -6.41 7.28
CA SER A 59 -0.99 -6.59 5.96
C SER A 59 -0.05 -7.24 4.92
N LEU A 60 1.27 -7.04 5.00
CA LEU A 60 2.22 -7.74 4.13
C LEU A 60 2.27 -9.23 4.47
N ASP A 61 2.21 -9.57 5.76
CA ASP A 61 2.18 -10.95 6.22
C ASP A 61 0.88 -11.64 5.76
N GLU A 62 -0.28 -11.00 5.92
CA GLU A 62 -1.57 -11.50 5.41
C GLU A 62 -1.57 -11.74 3.89
N LEU A 63 -0.98 -10.83 3.11
CA LEU A 63 -0.85 -11.00 1.66
C LEU A 63 0.01 -12.22 1.30
N ARG A 64 1.10 -12.46 2.04
CA ARG A 64 1.96 -13.62 1.85
C ARG A 64 1.29 -14.92 2.25
N GLU A 65 0.59 -14.92 3.37
CA GLU A 65 -0.19 -16.07 3.84
C GLU A 65 -1.29 -16.45 2.84
N TYR A 66 -1.91 -15.46 2.18
CA TYR A 66 -2.85 -15.69 1.08
C TYR A 66 -2.17 -16.27 -0.18
N GLY A 67 -0.85 -16.13 -0.31
CA GLY A 67 -0.06 -16.68 -1.42
C GLY A 67 0.44 -15.65 -2.43
N PHE A 68 0.38 -14.34 -2.13
CA PHE A 68 0.99 -13.34 -3.00
C PHE A 68 2.52 -13.34 -2.90
N GLU A 69 3.18 -13.38 -4.06
CA GLU A 69 4.59 -13.01 -4.17
C GLU A 69 4.72 -11.49 -4.30
N LEU A 70 5.23 -10.83 -3.27
CA LEU A 70 5.39 -9.38 -3.25
C LEU A 70 6.62 -8.95 -4.07
N ARG A 71 6.39 -8.38 -5.25
CA ARG A 71 7.46 -8.07 -6.23
C ARG A 71 8.11 -6.70 -6.07
N LEU A 72 7.34 -5.69 -5.67
CA LEU A 72 7.78 -4.29 -5.54
C LEU A 72 6.86 -3.53 -4.60
N GLY A 73 7.44 -2.75 -3.68
CA GLY A 73 6.74 -1.71 -2.92
C GLY A 73 7.10 -0.32 -3.41
N ILE A 74 6.12 0.59 -3.46
CA ILE A 74 6.32 2.02 -3.76
C ILE A 74 5.81 2.80 -2.55
N GLU A 75 6.67 3.59 -1.92
CA GLU A 75 6.35 4.18 -0.62
C GLU A 75 7.12 5.48 -0.37
N ASP A 76 6.51 6.39 0.39
CA ASP A 76 7.04 7.72 0.69
C ASP A 76 7.53 7.89 2.14
N ASP A 77 7.08 7.06 3.09
CA ASP A 77 7.65 7.03 4.44
C ASP A 77 8.90 6.13 4.47
N ARG A 78 10.04 6.71 4.83
CA ARG A 78 11.33 6.00 4.91
C ARG A 78 11.30 4.80 5.85
N ARG A 79 10.49 4.82 6.91
CA ARG A 79 10.33 3.70 7.85
C ARG A 79 9.63 2.52 7.20
N ASN A 80 8.58 2.79 6.43
CA ASN A 80 7.86 1.76 5.67
C ASN A 80 8.75 1.19 4.54
N VAL A 81 9.56 2.03 3.88
CA VAL A 81 10.56 1.56 2.90
C VAL A 81 11.59 0.64 3.55
N ALA A 82 12.12 1.01 4.71
CA ALA A 82 13.05 0.17 5.46
C ALA A 82 12.41 -1.16 5.85
N MET A 83 11.15 -1.14 6.30
CA MET A 83 10.37 -2.33 6.65
C MET A 83 10.15 -3.25 5.44
N LEU A 84 9.74 -2.72 4.28
CA LEU A 84 9.58 -3.51 3.05
C LEU A 84 10.88 -4.22 2.67
N ARG A 85 12.00 -3.50 2.70
CA ARG A 85 13.33 -4.04 2.39
C ARG A 85 13.77 -5.09 3.40
N ALA A 86 13.56 -4.85 4.69
CA ALA A 86 13.84 -5.82 5.75
C ALA A 86 13.01 -7.09 5.59
N ALA A 87 11.77 -6.96 5.11
CA ALA A 87 10.91 -8.08 4.76
C ALA A 87 11.32 -8.78 3.44
N GLY A 88 12.35 -8.32 2.73
CA GLY A 88 12.80 -8.90 1.46
C GLY A 88 12.03 -8.44 0.22
N VAL A 89 11.19 -7.41 0.35
CA VAL A 89 10.47 -6.80 -0.78
C VAL A 89 11.30 -5.64 -1.35
N PRO A 90 11.66 -5.65 -2.65
CA PRO A 90 12.25 -4.49 -3.30
C PRO A 90 11.36 -3.26 -3.11
N ALA A 91 11.95 -2.12 -2.70
CA ALA A 91 11.17 -0.91 -2.40
C ALA A 91 11.75 0.33 -3.07
N LEU A 92 10.90 1.01 -3.84
CA LEU A 92 11.15 2.32 -4.43
C LEU A 92 10.63 3.42 -3.49
N TYR A 93 11.54 4.27 -3.05
CA TYR A 93 11.20 5.47 -2.30
C TYR A 93 10.77 6.58 -3.27
N ILE A 94 9.60 7.19 -3.02
CA ILE A 94 9.14 8.38 -3.73
C ILE A 94 8.85 9.46 -2.70
N HIS A 95 9.61 10.56 -2.74
CA HIS A 95 9.42 11.66 -1.81
C HIS A 95 8.07 12.36 -2.07
N SER A 96 7.22 12.44 -1.05
CA SER A 96 5.89 13.05 -1.12
C SER A 96 5.83 14.48 -0.55
N GLY A 97 6.87 14.92 0.18
CA GLY A 97 6.86 16.16 0.96
C GLY A 97 6.00 16.10 2.24
N TYR A 98 5.43 14.94 2.57
CA TYR A 98 4.61 14.74 3.78
C TYR A 98 5.43 14.37 5.02
N TYR A 99 6.64 13.83 4.81
CA TYR A 99 7.53 13.33 5.84
C TYR A 99 8.95 13.86 5.57
N ASP A 100 9.60 14.41 6.60
CA ASP A 100 10.97 14.92 6.58
C ASP A 100 11.98 13.90 7.14
#